data_AF-A0A4Y2KCX6-F1
#
_entry.id   AF-A0A4Y2KCX6-F1
#
_cell.length_a   1.000
_cell.length_b   1.000
_cell.length_c   1.000
_cell.angle_alpha   90.00
_cell.angle_beta   90.00
_cell.angle_gamma   90.00
#
_symmetry.space_group_name_H-M   'P 1'
#
loop_
_entity.id
_entity.type
_entity.pdbx_description
1 polymer ?
#
loop_
_entity_poly.entity_id
_entity_poly.type
_entity_poly.pdbx_seq_one_letter_code
_entity_poly.pdbx_strand_id
1 'polypeptide(L)'
;MSLQGRAKLSSNVLEMKFMKKSKEKSEMEAEEEKRKIMFESEISDDLIKGGDLCVMEPSFVPCLQLLSGRFSFKGMNPEIEKLMREDEQKDLDKLRKMDGISDQEMAQRYSSMVAIKKKFTTKRKWTAENKDDDDIVCVSPGTNKDKPLKFRKPKDS
;
A
#
# COMPACT_ATOMS: atom_id res chain seq x y z
N MET A 1 -8.67 -30.33 15.33
CA MET A 1 -8.65 -31.50 14.43
C MET A 1 -7.28 -32.17 14.52
N SER A 2 -7.26 -33.45 14.88
CA SER A 2 -6.16 -34.41 14.69
C SER A 2 -5.18 -34.21 13.53
N LEU A 3 -3.96 -33.68 13.69
CA LEU A 3 -2.89 -33.86 12.69
C LEU A 3 -2.30 -35.30 12.78
N GLN A 4 -3.19 -36.29 12.68
CA GLN A 4 -2.88 -37.71 12.69
C GLN A 4 -2.45 -38.13 11.28
N GLY A 5 -1.25 -37.74 10.83
CA GLY A 5 -0.78 -38.14 9.50
C GLY A 5 0.51 -37.53 8.97
N ARG A 6 1.15 -36.60 9.69
CA ARG A 6 2.47 -36.10 9.27
C ARG A 6 3.56 -37.06 9.73
N ALA A 7 4.34 -37.60 8.79
CA ALA A 7 5.51 -38.41 9.09
C ALA A 7 6.51 -37.55 9.89
N LYS A 8 6.73 -37.92 11.16
CA LYS A 8 7.74 -37.29 12.02
C LYS A 8 9.06 -38.06 11.89
N LEU A 9 10.16 -37.34 11.87
CA LEU A 9 11.49 -37.95 11.92
C LEU A 9 11.70 -38.60 13.29
N SER A 10 12.54 -39.64 13.34
CA SER A 10 12.87 -40.29 14.61
C SER A 10 13.69 -39.36 15.52
N SER A 11 13.55 -39.55 16.84
CA SER A 11 14.26 -38.75 17.85
C SER A 11 15.77 -38.74 17.61
N ASN A 12 16.35 -39.91 17.31
CA ASN A 12 17.79 -40.05 17.07
C ASN A 12 18.25 -39.25 15.85
N VAL A 13 17.43 -39.16 14.80
CA VAL A 13 17.75 -38.34 13.62
C VAL A 13 17.70 -36.86 13.99
N LEU A 14 16.68 -36.41 14.74
CA LEU A 14 16.54 -35.02 15.17
C LEU A 14 17.67 -34.54 16.10
N GLU A 15 18.29 -35.45 16.85
CA GLU A 15 19.42 -35.14 17.73
C GLU A 15 20.75 -34.92 16.97
N MET A 16 20.81 -35.31 15.70
CA MET A 16 22.01 -35.12 14.88
C MET A 16 22.34 -33.63 14.70
N LYS A 17 23.64 -33.30 14.63
CA LYS A 17 24.11 -31.91 14.56
C LYS A 17 23.53 -31.12 13.38
N PHE A 18 23.29 -31.77 12.25
CA PHE A 18 22.71 -31.13 11.06
C PHE A 18 21.20 -30.87 11.20
N MET A 19 20.52 -31.56 12.12
CA MET A 19 19.09 -31.42 12.39
C MET A 19 18.76 -30.37 13.45
N LYS A 20 19.76 -29.73 14.08
CA LYS A 20 19.57 -28.75 15.16
C LYS A 20 18.50 -27.69 14.86
N LYS A 21 18.57 -27.04 13.70
CA LYS A 21 17.59 -26.01 13.30
C LYS A 21 16.18 -26.57 13.13
N SER A 22 16.06 -27.78 12.58
CA SER A 22 14.77 -28.44 12.37
C SER A 22 14.17 -28.92 13.69
N LYS A 23 15.00 -29.41 14.62
CA LYS A 23 14.60 -29.78 15.98
C LYS A 23 14.08 -28.56 16.74
N GLU A 24 14.87 -27.48 16.79
CA GLU A 24 14.49 -26.22 17.44
C GLU A 24 13.18 -25.68 16.89
N LYS A 25 13.01 -25.66 15.56
CA LYS A 25 11.76 -25.23 14.93
C LYS A 25 10.56 -26.10 15.33
N SER A 26 10.74 -27.43 15.36
CA SER A 26 9.66 -28.35 15.74
C SER A 26 9.28 -28.24 17.22
N GLU A 27 10.25 -27.96 18.09
CA GLU A 27 10.03 -27.76 19.52
C GLU A 27 9.32 -26.42 19.76
N MET A 28 9.75 -25.35 19.08
CA MET A 28 9.10 -24.05 19.11
C MET A 28 7.64 -24.12 18.63
N GLU A 29 7.37 -24.81 17.53
CA GLU A 29 5.99 -25.02 17.03
C GLU A 29 5.13 -25.80 18.03
N ALA A 30 5.69 -26.84 18.65
CA ALA A 30 4.99 -27.61 19.67
C ALA A 30 4.74 -26.81 20.96
N GLU A 31 5.66 -25.94 21.35
CA GLU A 31 5.50 -25.02 22.48
C GLU A 31 4.46 -23.94 22.18
N GLU A 32 4.47 -23.36 20.98
CA GLU A 32 3.45 -22.40 20.54
C GLU A 32 2.06 -23.03 20.49
N GLU A 33 1.92 -24.26 20.02
CA GLU A 33 0.64 -24.96 19.99
C GLU A 33 0.12 -25.22 21.42
N LYS A 34 1.00 -25.66 22.33
CA LYS A 34 0.65 -25.78 23.76
C LYS A 34 0.27 -24.43 24.37
N ARG A 35 1.02 -23.38 24.06
CA ARG A 35 0.76 -22.02 24.53
C ARG A 35 -0.60 -21.54 24.02
N LYS A 36 -0.91 -21.73 22.74
CA LYS A 36 -2.22 -21.39 22.17
C LYS A 36 -3.34 -22.12 22.92
N ILE A 37 -3.23 -23.44 23.09
CA ILE A 37 -4.26 -24.23 23.80
C ILE A 37 -4.43 -23.76 25.26
N MET A 38 -3.35 -23.44 25.96
CA MET A 38 -3.38 -22.96 27.35
C MET A 38 -4.08 -21.60 27.47
N PHE A 39 -3.80 -20.67 26.56
CA PHE A 39 -4.27 -19.28 26.63
C PHE A 39 -5.51 -18.99 25.77
N GLU A 40 -6.01 -19.96 25.01
CA GLU A 40 -7.19 -19.83 24.14
C GLU A 40 -8.44 -19.39 24.92
N SER A 41 -8.57 -19.82 26.18
CA SER A 41 -9.68 -19.42 27.05
C SER A 41 -9.48 -18.07 27.76
N GLU A 42 -8.24 -17.61 27.90
CA GLU A 42 -7.90 -16.42 28.69
C GLU A 42 -7.88 -15.13 27.85
N ILE A 43 -7.65 -15.25 26.54
CA ILE A 43 -7.64 -14.12 25.61
C ILE A 43 -9.06 -13.90 25.09
N SER A 44 -9.81 -13.00 25.74
CA SER A 44 -11.10 -12.55 25.23
C SER A 44 -10.93 -11.74 23.93
N ASP A 45 -11.83 -11.96 22.96
CA ASP A 45 -11.97 -11.14 21.75
C ASP A 45 -12.01 -9.63 22.04
N ASP A 46 -12.53 -9.25 23.21
CA ASP A 46 -12.64 -7.85 23.63
C ASP A 46 -11.27 -7.23 23.98
N LEU A 47 -10.31 -8.03 24.46
CA LEU A 47 -8.91 -7.58 24.67
C LEU A 47 -8.20 -7.37 23.33
N ILE A 48 -8.55 -8.14 22.30
CA ILE A 48 -7.99 -8.01 20.95
C ILE A 48 -8.59 -6.80 20.22
N LYS A 49 -9.90 -6.58 20.38
CA LYS A 49 -10.63 -5.47 19.73
C LYS A 49 -10.44 -4.14 20.45
N GLY A 50 -10.29 -4.15 21.77
CA GLY A 50 -10.03 -2.99 22.62
C GLY A 50 -8.56 -2.60 22.66
N GLY A 51 -7.88 -2.58 21.51
CA GLY A 51 -6.47 -2.23 21.41
C GLY A 51 -6.16 -0.85 21.99
N ASP A 52 -4.92 -0.67 22.42
CA ASP A 52 -4.44 0.58 23.02
C ASP A 52 -4.70 1.77 22.08
N LEU A 53 -5.62 2.66 22.49
CA LEU A 53 -5.97 3.88 21.76
C LEU A 53 -4.76 4.82 21.57
N CYS A 54 -3.76 4.69 22.44
CA CYS A 54 -2.56 5.52 22.46
C CYS A 54 -1.33 4.62 22.67
N VAL A 55 -0.41 4.63 21.72
CA VAL A 55 0.89 3.94 21.83
C VAL A 55 1.94 4.96 22.23
N MET A 56 2.55 4.80 23.41
CA MET A 56 3.69 5.61 23.81
C MET A 56 4.96 5.05 23.20
N GLU A 57 5.48 5.75 22.19
CA GLU A 57 6.70 5.32 21.50
C GLU A 57 7.94 5.99 22.12
N PRO A 58 8.91 5.21 22.65
CA PRO A 58 10.11 5.78 23.28
C PRO A 58 11.09 6.36 22.26
N SER A 59 10.91 6.06 20.97
CA SER A 59 11.81 6.48 19.90
C SER A 59 11.24 7.66 19.11
N PHE A 60 12.10 8.59 18.74
CA PHE A 60 11.73 9.71 17.87
C PHE A 60 11.81 9.37 16.37
N VAL A 61 12.31 8.18 16.03
CA VAL A 61 12.54 7.74 14.65
C VAL A 61 11.28 7.83 13.78
N PRO A 62 10.11 7.28 14.18
CA PRO A 62 8.91 7.36 13.37
C PRO A 62 8.28 8.74 13.36
N CYS A 63 8.37 9.49 14.47
CA CYS A 63 7.81 10.83 14.58
C CYS A 63 8.52 11.86 13.69
N LEU A 64 9.85 11.75 13.58
CA LEU A 64 10.70 12.71 12.87
C LEU A 64 11.24 12.21 11.54
N GLN A 65 10.89 10.97 11.14
CA GLN A 65 11.34 10.34 9.89
C GLN A 65 12.87 10.46 9.70
N LEU A 66 13.60 10.10 10.76
CA LEU A 66 15.05 10.26 10.80
C LEU A 66 15.74 9.32 9.79
N LEU A 67 16.63 9.90 8.99
CA LEU A 67 17.50 9.16 8.08
C LEU A 67 18.60 8.41 8.86
N SER A 68 19.21 7.40 8.22
CA SER A 68 20.33 6.64 8.77
C SER A 68 21.50 7.56 9.12
N GLY A 69 22.07 7.44 10.33
CA GLY A 69 23.12 8.37 10.81
C GLY A 69 24.46 8.28 10.08
N ARG A 70 24.67 7.29 9.20
CA ARG A 70 25.92 7.13 8.45
C ARG A 70 25.76 7.67 7.04
N PHE A 71 26.49 8.73 6.73
CA PHE A 71 26.50 9.35 5.41
C PHE A 71 27.90 9.39 4.82
N SER A 72 27.98 9.22 3.50
CA SER A 72 29.18 9.50 2.73
C SER A 72 28.78 10.18 1.43
N PHE A 73 29.68 11.02 0.91
CA PHE A 73 29.44 11.80 -0.29
C PHE A 73 30.72 11.83 -1.15
N LYS A 74 30.54 12.05 -2.45
CA LYS A 74 31.62 12.25 -3.42
C LYS A 74 32.60 11.07 -3.52
N GLY A 75 32.12 9.85 -3.31
CA GLY A 75 32.91 8.61 -3.42
C GLY A 75 33.89 8.40 -2.27
N MET A 76 33.75 9.12 -1.16
CA MET A 76 34.66 9.03 -0.01
C MET A 76 34.55 7.68 0.72
N ASN A 77 33.36 7.07 0.67
CA ASN A 77 33.13 5.69 1.05
C ASN A 77 31.99 5.08 0.19
N PRO A 78 32.32 4.29 -0.85
CA PRO A 78 31.33 3.78 -1.79
C PRO A 78 30.37 2.75 -1.17
N GLU A 79 30.80 2.04 -0.13
CA GLU A 79 29.92 1.07 0.57
C GLU A 79 28.80 1.80 1.32
N ILE A 80 29.14 2.91 1.98
CA ILE A 80 28.15 3.73 2.70
C ILE A 80 27.21 4.44 1.71
N GLU A 81 27.73 4.96 0.59
CA GLU A 81 26.88 5.56 -0.45
C GLU A 81 25.90 4.55 -1.07
N LYS A 82 26.35 3.30 -1.25
CA LYS A 82 25.47 2.22 -1.71
C LYS A 82 24.36 1.94 -0.71
N LEU A 83 24.69 1.85 0.58
CA LEU A 83 23.71 1.64 1.64
C LEU A 83 22.69 2.78 1.70
N MET A 84 23.14 4.04 1.61
CA MET A 84 22.26 5.21 1.56
C MET A 84 21.24 5.11 0.41
N ARG A 85 21.70 4.73 -0.79
CA ARG A 85 20.83 4.57 -1.96
C ARG A 85 19.82 3.44 -1.79
N GLU A 86 20.23 2.33 -1.18
CA GLU A 86 19.32 1.21 -0.88
C GLU A 86 18.22 1.61 0.11
N ASP A 87 18.55 2.41 1.12
CA ASP A 87 17.57 2.89 2.10
C ASP A 87 16.59 3.89 1.47
N GLU A 88 17.05 4.82 0.63
CA GLU A 88 16.19 5.70 -0.16
C GLU A 88 15.19 4.90 -1.04
N GLN A 89 15.68 3.83 -1.68
CA GLN A 89 14.83 2.98 -2.52
C GLN A 89 13.77 2.23 -1.70
N LYS A 90 14.12 1.72 -0.52
CA LYS A 90 13.16 1.06 0.38
C LYS A 90 12.03 2.01 0.78
N ASP A 91 12.34 3.28 1.04
CA ASP A 91 11.33 4.25 1.43
C ASP A 91 10.38 4.61 0.28
N LEU A 92 10.91 4.72 -0.95
CA LEU A 92 10.08 4.86 -2.14
C LEU A 92 9.18 3.63 -2.36
N ASP A 93 9.70 2.43 -2.14
CA ASP A 93 8.93 1.20 -2.29
C ASP A 93 7.85 1.07 -1.20
N LYS A 94 8.11 1.53 0.03
CA LYS A 94 7.06 1.63 1.07
C LYS A 94 5.97 2.61 0.65
N LEU A 95 6.33 3.77 0.10
CA LEU A 95 5.36 4.76 -0.37
C LEU A 95 4.51 4.22 -1.52
N ARG A 96 5.10 3.44 -2.44
CA ARG A 96 4.40 2.77 -3.54
C ARG A 96 3.48 1.64 -3.06
N LYS A 97 3.82 1.01 -1.94
CA LYS A 97 3.02 -0.04 -1.29
C LYS A 97 1.89 0.51 -0.42
N MET A 98 1.77 1.83 -0.27
CA MET A 98 0.58 2.40 0.36
C MET A 98 -0.61 2.05 -0.55
N ASP A 99 -1.57 1.31 0.02
CA ASP A 99 -2.72 0.80 -0.73
C ASP A 99 -3.52 1.97 -1.33
N GLY A 100 -3.56 2.00 -2.66
CA GLY A 100 -4.53 2.82 -3.38
C GLY A 100 -5.95 2.29 -3.20
N ILE A 101 -6.94 3.09 -3.59
CA ILE A 101 -8.32 2.63 -3.69
C ILE A 101 -8.38 1.49 -4.71
N SER A 102 -8.86 0.31 -4.29
CA SER A 102 -9.07 -0.83 -5.18
C SER A 102 -10.02 -0.46 -6.33
N ASP A 103 -9.81 -1.00 -7.53
CA ASP A 103 -10.67 -0.77 -8.70
C ASP A 103 -12.15 -1.01 -8.40
N GLN A 104 -12.46 -2.00 -7.54
CA GLN A 104 -13.81 -2.30 -7.12
C GLN A 104 -14.41 -1.18 -6.26
N GLU A 105 -13.64 -0.65 -5.32
CA GLU A 105 -14.07 0.47 -4.47
C GLU A 105 -14.21 1.76 -5.30
N MET A 106 -13.28 1.98 -6.24
CA MET A 106 -13.34 3.10 -7.18
C MET A 106 -14.61 3.04 -8.04
N ALA A 107 -14.95 1.87 -8.58
CA ALA A 107 -16.17 1.66 -9.36
C ALA A 107 -17.44 1.95 -8.55
N GLN A 108 -17.49 1.52 -7.29
CA GLN A 108 -18.62 1.82 -6.39
C GLN A 108 -18.78 3.33 -6.16
N ARG A 109 -17.69 4.05 -5.89
CA ARG A 109 -17.72 5.51 -5.73
C ARG A 109 -18.24 6.21 -6.99
N TYR A 110 -17.75 5.83 -8.17
CA TYR A 110 -18.20 6.42 -9.44
C TYR A 110 -19.69 6.12 -9.74
N SER A 111 -20.17 4.92 -9.42
CA SER A 111 -21.59 4.57 -9.60
C SER A 111 -22.52 5.50 -8.81
N SER A 112 -22.13 5.87 -7.58
CA SER A 112 -22.90 6.80 -6.74
C SER A 112 -22.89 8.23 -7.30
N MET A 113 -21.77 8.66 -7.88
CA MET A 113 -21.57 10.02 -8.38
C MET A 113 -22.23 10.26 -9.74
N VAL A 114 -22.31 9.24 -10.60
CA VAL A 114 -23.03 9.30 -11.89
C VAL A 114 -24.53 9.49 -11.69
N ALA A 115 -25.10 9.02 -10.58
CA ALA A 115 -26.51 9.26 -10.24
C ALA A 115 -26.83 10.76 -10.04
N ILE A 116 -25.86 11.55 -9.58
CA ILE A 116 -26.00 13.01 -9.36
C ILE A 116 -26.05 13.76 -10.70
N LYS A 117 -25.38 13.27 -11.74
CA LYS A 117 -25.36 13.89 -13.08
C LYS A 117 -26.77 14.00 -13.70
N LYS A 118 -27.68 13.07 -13.37
CA LYS A 118 -29.08 13.07 -13.82
C LYS A 118 -29.93 14.19 -13.19
N LYS A 119 -29.52 14.75 -12.05
CA LYS A 119 -30.24 15.86 -11.39
C LYS A 119 -30.05 17.20 -12.10
N PHE A 120 -29.01 17.33 -12.92
CA PHE A 120 -28.66 18.57 -13.62
C PHE A 120 -29.00 18.57 -15.12
N THR A 121 -29.51 17.46 -15.68
CA THR A 121 -29.92 17.40 -17.09
C THR A 121 -31.24 18.12 -17.35
N THR A 122 -32.09 18.29 -16.33
CA THR A 122 -33.40 18.92 -16.47
C THR A 122 -33.31 20.42 -16.82
N LYS A 123 -32.27 21.13 -16.35
CA LYS A 123 -32.09 22.56 -16.70
C LYS A 123 -31.73 22.82 -18.16
N ARG A 124 -31.25 21.80 -18.89
CA ARG A 124 -30.89 21.94 -20.32
C ARG A 124 -32.08 21.86 -21.27
N LYS A 125 -33.27 21.48 -20.79
CA LYS A 125 -34.49 21.49 -21.61
C LYS A 125 -35.12 22.88 -21.71
N TRP A 126 -34.81 23.79 -20.78
CA TRP A 126 -35.35 25.16 -20.80
C TRP A 126 -34.72 26.03 -21.89
N THR A 127 -33.46 25.77 -22.26
CA THR A 127 -32.72 26.49 -23.30
C THR A 127 -32.90 25.90 -24.70
N ALA A 128 -33.63 24.78 -24.86
CA ALA A 128 -33.89 24.19 -26.17
C ALA A 128 -35.06 24.87 -26.92
N GLU A 129 -35.95 25.55 -26.18
CA GLU A 129 -37.07 26.31 -26.74
C GLU A 129 -36.77 27.82 -26.89
N ASN A 130 -35.65 28.30 -26.34
CA ASN A 130 -35.15 29.65 -26.57
C ASN A 130 -33.75 29.54 -27.20
N LYS A 131 -33.71 29.43 -28.53
CA LYS A 131 -32.49 29.63 -29.30
C LYS A 131 -32.24 31.13 -29.39
N ASP A 132 -31.48 31.69 -28.47
CA ASP A 132 -30.72 32.92 -28.70
C ASP A 132 -29.47 32.86 -27.81
N ASP A 133 -28.33 32.81 -28.50
CA ASP A 133 -26.96 33.19 -28.12
C ASP A 133 -26.50 33.00 -26.66
N ASP A 134 -25.60 32.03 -26.43
CA ASP A 134 -24.45 32.17 -25.51
C ASP A 134 -23.51 30.94 -25.63
N ASP A 135 -22.29 31.17 -26.11
CA ASP A 135 -21.23 30.17 -26.29
C ASP A 135 -20.69 29.63 -24.94
N ILE A 136 -21.19 28.48 -24.48
CA ILE A 136 -20.50 27.63 -23.51
C ILE A 136 -19.90 26.42 -24.26
N VAL A 137 -18.60 26.50 -24.53
CA VAL A 137 -17.80 25.40 -25.06
C VAL A 137 -17.56 24.36 -23.96
N CYS A 138 -18.41 23.35 -23.89
CA CYS A 138 -18.10 22.12 -23.17
C CYS A 138 -17.43 21.12 -24.12
N VAL A 139 -16.09 21.08 -24.08
CA VAL A 139 -15.29 20.12 -24.87
C VAL A 139 -15.62 18.70 -24.40
N SER A 140 -16.37 17.98 -25.23
CA SER A 140 -16.50 16.53 -25.16
C SER A 140 -15.36 15.90 -25.97
N PRO A 141 -14.77 14.76 -25.55
CA PRO A 141 -13.65 14.14 -26.25
C PRO A 141 -14.16 13.48 -27.53
N GLY A 142 -14.28 14.26 -28.60
CA GLY A 142 -14.51 13.79 -29.95
C GLY A 142 -13.18 13.44 -30.60
N THR A 143 -13.11 12.26 -31.21
CA THR A 143 -11.97 11.77 -31.99
C THR A 143 -11.79 12.59 -33.26
N ASN A 144 -11.11 13.74 -33.18
CA ASN A 144 -10.67 14.48 -34.35
C ASN A 144 -9.15 14.37 -34.47
N LYS A 145 -8.68 13.83 -35.60
CA LYS A 145 -7.26 13.76 -35.95
C LYS A 145 -6.80 15.17 -36.36
N ASP A 146 -6.54 16.01 -35.37
CA ASP A 146 -5.98 17.33 -35.61
C ASP A 146 -4.52 17.20 -36.04
N LYS A 147 -4.18 17.82 -37.18
CA LYS A 147 -2.82 17.82 -37.71
C LYS A 147 -1.91 18.58 -36.74
N PRO A 148 -0.67 18.14 -36.50
CA PRO A 148 0.23 18.80 -35.55
C PRO A 148 0.52 20.24 -36.00
N LEU A 149 0.24 21.19 -35.11
CA LEU A 149 0.57 22.60 -35.29
C LEU A 149 2.10 22.75 -35.38
N LYS A 150 2.58 23.38 -36.46
CA LYS A 150 4.02 23.60 -36.69
C LYS A 150 4.50 24.82 -35.89
N PHE A 151 5.65 24.67 -35.23
CA PHE A 151 6.34 25.71 -34.46
C PHE A 151 6.66 26.94 -35.33
N ARG A 152 6.21 28.12 -34.90
CA ARG A 152 6.57 29.40 -35.53
C ARG A 152 7.66 30.08 -34.70
N LYS A 153 8.81 30.36 -35.32
CA LYS A 153 9.89 31.09 -34.66
C LYS A 153 9.50 32.57 -34.45
N PRO A 154 9.91 33.20 -33.34
CA PRO A 154 9.71 34.63 -33.13
C PRO A 154 10.43 35.46 -34.20
N LYS A 155 9.92 36.66 -34.47
CA LYS A 155 10.65 37.65 -35.26
C LYS A 155 11.63 38.37 -34.33
N ASP A 156 12.89 38.40 -34.72
CA ASP A 156 13.90 39.18 -34.04
C ASP A 156 13.65 40.67 -34.33
N SER A 157 13.62 41.48 -33.27
CA SER A 157 13.55 42.95 -33.29
C SER A 157 14.93 43.56 -33.15
#